data_AF-A0A932NJJ5-F1
#
_entry.id   AF-A0A932NJJ5-F1
#
_cell.length_a   1.000
_cell.length_b   1.000
_cell.length_c   1.000
_cell.angle_alpha   90.00
_cell.angle_beta   90.00
_cell.angle_gamma   90.00
#
_symmetry.space_group_name_H-M   'P 1'
#
loop_
_entity.id
_entity.type
_entity.pdbx_description
1 polymer ?
#
loop_
_entity_poly.entity_id
_entity_poly.type
_entity_poly.pdbx_seq_one_letter_code
_entity_poly.pdbx_strand_id
1 'polypeptide(L)'
;MRDCAARTLRRRGAAALLALCAAVGGAAARPNERRDFSPFFETGQVPEGILRSWPELSREVAGLMISEYGRPDDYSARSLIWFGNGPWKRTVVYRDPPVRRFLGRDEEVLEQVVTYAVPDERLKPLKRFSERLRVNQAAGELSIRSDSQTLNYLTLNLAHEIVVGKRSPDDAADFLDRVVRLEKAGKTSPYISGLRFSTSAGELKN
;
A
#
# COMPACT_ATOMS: atom_id res chain seq x y z
N MET A 1 1.91 52.46 46.57
CA MET A 1 1.32 53.74 46.12
C MET A 1 0.97 53.61 44.65
N ARG A 2 -0.31 53.36 44.35
CA ARG A 2 -0.89 53.35 43.01
C ARG A 2 -2.24 54.07 43.12
N ASP A 3 -2.27 55.34 42.70
CA ASP A 3 -3.47 56.15 42.46
C ASP A 3 -3.50 56.45 40.96
N CYS A 4 -4.52 56.05 40.20
CA CYS A 4 -5.85 56.66 40.06
C CYS A 4 -5.83 57.93 39.18
N ALA A 5 -6.31 57.82 37.93
CA ALA A 5 -7.13 58.85 37.27
C ALA A 5 -7.66 58.34 35.91
N ALA A 6 -8.98 58.19 35.84
CA ALA A 6 -9.76 58.10 34.62
C ALA A 6 -9.96 59.48 33.98
N ARG A 7 -10.14 59.56 32.65
CA ARG A 7 -11.15 60.45 32.04
C ARG A 7 -11.37 60.17 30.55
N THR A 8 -12.63 59.98 30.24
CA THR A 8 -13.31 59.90 28.95
C THR A 8 -13.34 61.24 28.21
N LEU A 9 -13.34 61.22 26.87
CA LEU A 9 -14.07 62.22 26.08
C LEU A 9 -14.50 61.67 24.70
N ARG A 10 -15.82 61.79 24.44
CA ARG A 10 -16.51 61.56 23.16
C ARG A 10 -16.33 62.75 22.21
N ARG A 11 -16.42 62.52 20.89
CA ARG A 11 -17.22 63.28 19.87
C ARG A 11 -16.92 62.71 18.46
N ARG A 12 -17.91 62.09 17.79
CA ARG A 12 -18.87 62.65 16.80
C ARG A 12 -18.33 62.76 15.36
N GLY A 13 -18.78 61.83 14.51
CA GLY A 13 -19.50 62.07 13.25
C GLY A 13 -18.75 62.59 12.03
N ALA A 14 -18.73 61.79 10.96
CA ALA A 14 -18.87 62.26 9.58
C ALA A 14 -19.49 61.13 8.72
N ALA A 15 -20.39 61.52 7.84
CA ALA A 15 -21.26 60.67 7.02
C ALA A 15 -20.79 60.65 5.55
N ALA A 16 -21.61 60.00 4.71
CA ALA A 16 -21.69 60.06 3.23
C ALA A 16 -20.75 59.06 2.50
N LEU A 17 -21.28 57.98 1.90
CA LEU A 17 -22.09 57.84 0.67
C LEU A 17 -21.21 57.40 -0.50
N LEU A 18 -21.48 56.20 -1.01
CA LEU A 18 -21.27 55.86 -2.42
C LEU A 18 -22.25 54.71 -2.78
N ALA A 19 -23.27 55.08 -3.55
CA ALA A 19 -24.01 54.23 -4.46
C ALA A 19 -23.06 53.72 -5.56
N LEU A 20 -23.32 52.74 -6.42
CA LEU A 20 -24.52 52.33 -7.14
C LEU A 20 -24.09 51.07 -7.92
N CYS A 21 -24.97 50.09 -8.14
CA CYS A 21 -25.11 49.38 -9.43
C CYS A 21 -26.28 48.37 -9.35
N ALA A 22 -27.37 48.74 -10.01
CA ALA A 22 -28.38 47.83 -10.57
C ALA A 22 -27.75 47.05 -11.75
N ALA A 23 -28.30 46.04 -12.42
CA ALA A 23 -29.59 45.36 -12.55
C ALA A 23 -29.25 43.96 -13.15
N VAL A 24 -30.06 42.92 -13.10
CA VAL A 24 -31.09 42.47 -14.10
C VAL A 24 -31.26 40.97 -13.76
N GLY A 25 -32.44 40.45 -13.45
CA GLY A 25 -33.39 39.90 -14.43
C GLY A 25 -32.98 38.51 -14.96
N GLY A 26 -33.79 37.48 -14.71
CA GLY A 26 -33.59 36.15 -15.33
C GLY A 26 -34.50 35.05 -14.77
N ALA A 27 -35.67 34.89 -15.41
CA ALA A 27 -36.60 33.79 -15.17
C ALA A 27 -36.05 32.44 -15.63
N ALA A 28 -36.69 31.39 -15.15
CA ALA A 28 -36.40 29.98 -15.36
C ALA A 28 -36.18 29.57 -16.83
N ALA A 29 -35.12 28.81 -17.04
CA ALA A 29 -35.07 27.72 -18.01
C ALA A 29 -34.08 26.68 -17.47
N ARG A 30 -34.54 25.46 -17.20
CA ARG A 30 -33.65 24.31 -16.97
C ARG A 30 -33.40 23.66 -18.33
N PRO A 31 -32.19 23.71 -18.91
CA PRO A 31 -31.79 22.75 -19.90
C PRO A 31 -31.36 21.47 -19.18
N ASN A 32 -32.05 20.39 -19.50
CA ASN A 32 -31.60 19.03 -19.30
C ASN A 32 -30.34 18.82 -20.15
N GLU A 33 -29.16 19.04 -19.56
CA GLU A 33 -27.90 18.66 -20.18
C GLU A 33 -27.35 17.38 -19.58
N ARG A 34 -26.93 16.55 -20.52
CA ARG A 34 -26.51 15.16 -20.39
C ARG A 34 -25.32 15.07 -19.45
N ARG A 35 -25.26 13.91 -18.78
CA ARG A 35 -24.09 13.40 -18.04
C ARG A 35 -22.79 13.81 -18.72
N ASP A 36 -22.07 14.71 -18.09
CA ASP A 36 -20.62 14.79 -18.27
C ASP A 36 -20.00 13.97 -17.14
N PHE A 37 -19.78 12.68 -17.41
CA PHE A 37 -18.92 11.84 -16.59
C PHE A 37 -17.48 12.26 -16.89
N SER A 38 -17.01 13.31 -16.23
CA SER A 38 -15.58 13.57 -16.10
C SER A 38 -15.11 13.14 -14.72
N PRO A 39 -14.58 11.91 -14.52
CA PRO A 39 -13.75 11.62 -13.37
C PRO A 39 -12.34 12.09 -13.70
N PHE A 40 -12.14 13.40 -13.82
CA PHE A 40 -10.79 13.95 -13.68
C PHE A 40 -10.48 13.97 -12.19
N PHE A 41 -9.75 12.93 -11.79
CA PHE A 41 -9.27 12.63 -10.45
C PHE A 41 -8.65 13.86 -9.77
N GLU A 42 -9.24 14.27 -8.65
CA GLU A 42 -8.53 15.10 -7.68
C GLU A 42 -7.32 14.33 -7.15
N THR A 43 -6.20 15.04 -7.06
CA THR A 43 -4.87 14.55 -6.74
C THR A 43 -4.78 13.82 -5.41
N GLY A 44 -4.22 12.60 -5.41
CA GLY A 44 -3.16 12.28 -4.46
C GLY A 44 -3.47 11.37 -3.27
N GLN A 45 -4.73 11.16 -2.89
CA GLN A 45 -5.04 10.41 -1.67
C GLN A 45 -5.98 9.22 -1.94
N VAL A 46 -5.69 8.07 -1.33
CA VAL A 46 -6.69 7.00 -1.21
C VAL A 46 -7.85 7.60 -0.43
N PRO A 47 -9.10 7.59 -0.94
CA PRO A 47 -10.23 8.12 -0.20
C PRO A 47 -10.29 7.48 1.18
N GLU A 48 -10.20 8.26 2.26
CA GLU A 48 -10.16 7.74 3.64
C GLU A 48 -11.31 6.76 3.93
N GLY A 49 -12.46 6.97 3.27
CA GLY A 49 -13.63 6.11 3.37
C GLY A 49 -13.40 4.66 2.95
N ILE A 50 -12.46 4.38 2.03
CA ILE A 50 -12.18 3.01 1.57
C ILE A 50 -11.60 2.19 2.74
N LEU A 51 -10.56 2.69 3.39
CA LEU A 51 -9.83 1.98 4.43
C LEU A 51 -10.58 1.86 5.76
N ARG A 52 -11.46 2.82 6.08
CA ARG A 52 -12.27 2.78 7.32
C ARG A 52 -13.14 1.52 7.42
N SER A 53 -13.56 0.98 6.28
CA SER A 53 -14.42 -0.22 6.20
C SER A 53 -13.65 -1.55 6.19
N TRP A 54 -12.31 -1.51 6.16
CA TRP A 54 -11.47 -2.69 6.06
C TRP A 54 -11.23 -3.33 7.44
N PRO A 55 -11.02 -4.66 7.48
CA PRO A 55 -10.51 -5.33 8.68
C PRO A 55 -9.24 -4.66 9.21
N GLU A 56 -9.02 -4.76 10.52
CA GLU A 56 -7.93 -4.09 11.23
C GLU A 56 -6.56 -4.42 10.61
N LEU A 57 -6.22 -5.71 10.50
CA LEU A 57 -4.95 -6.14 9.91
C LEU A 57 -4.73 -5.58 8.50
N SER A 58 -5.74 -5.70 7.62
CA SER A 58 -5.66 -5.17 6.25
C SER A 58 -5.42 -3.66 6.21
N ARG A 59 -6.02 -2.93 7.16
CA ARG A 59 -5.88 -1.47 7.28
C ARG A 59 -4.49 -1.08 7.78
N GLU A 60 -3.96 -1.81 8.76
CA GLU A 60 -2.61 -1.60 9.27
C GLU A 60 -1.57 -1.84 8.19
N VAL A 61 -1.64 -2.98 7.51
CA VAL A 61 -0.75 -3.33 6.38
C VAL A 61 -0.87 -2.31 5.25
N ALA A 62 -2.09 -1.87 4.91
CA ALA A 62 -2.28 -0.80 3.93
C ALA A 62 -1.59 0.50 4.36
N GLY A 63 -1.71 0.90 5.63
CA GLY A 63 -1.05 2.07 6.20
C GLY A 63 0.48 1.97 6.11
N LEU A 64 1.05 0.80 6.41
CA LEU A 64 2.49 0.55 6.27
C LEU A 64 2.96 0.67 4.82
N MET A 65 2.23 0.08 3.86
CA MET A 65 2.60 0.17 2.44
C MET A 65 2.43 1.59 1.88
N ILE A 66 1.42 2.34 2.32
CA ILE A 66 1.26 3.76 1.97
C ILE A 66 2.41 4.58 2.54
N SER A 67 2.83 4.30 3.78
CA SER A 67 3.97 4.98 4.41
C SER A 67 5.29 4.70 3.69
N GLU A 68 5.48 3.46 3.20
CA GLU A 68 6.71 3.02 2.54
C GLU A 68 6.77 3.47 1.06
N TYR A 69 5.68 3.30 0.32
CA TYR A 69 5.65 3.46 -1.14
C TYR A 69 4.82 4.65 -1.64
N GLY A 70 4.16 5.38 -0.74
CA GLY A 70 3.27 6.48 -1.08
C GLY A 70 1.92 6.00 -1.64
N ARG A 71 1.31 6.85 -2.48
CA ARG A 71 -0.02 6.57 -3.04
C ARG A 71 0.00 5.31 -3.92
N PRO A 72 -0.96 4.38 -3.80
CA PRO A 72 -1.11 3.30 -4.77
C PRO A 72 -1.41 3.84 -6.17
N ASP A 73 -0.95 3.10 -7.16
CA ASP A 73 -1.20 3.38 -8.58
C ASP A 73 -2.65 3.07 -8.96
N ASP A 74 -3.22 2.01 -8.35
CA ASP A 74 -4.61 1.61 -8.54
C ASP A 74 -5.23 1.18 -7.20
N TYR A 75 -6.53 1.43 -7.04
CA TYR A 75 -7.25 1.06 -5.83
C TYR A 75 -8.74 0.80 -6.10
N SER A 76 -9.31 -0.11 -5.31
CA SER A 76 -10.72 -0.43 -5.32
C SER A 76 -11.24 -0.59 -3.88
N ALA A 77 -12.53 -0.83 -3.73
CA ALA A 77 -13.10 -1.18 -2.43
C ALA A 77 -12.50 -2.48 -1.82
N ARG A 78 -11.76 -3.27 -2.60
CA ARG A 78 -11.22 -4.58 -2.21
C ARG A 78 -9.70 -4.67 -2.18
N SER A 79 -8.98 -3.72 -2.77
CA SER A 79 -7.51 -3.80 -2.88
C SER A 79 -6.85 -2.46 -3.13
N LEU A 80 -5.60 -2.33 -2.69
CA LEU A 80 -4.65 -1.29 -3.10
C LEU A 80 -3.51 -1.94 -3.88
N ILE A 81 -3.05 -1.30 -4.96
CA ILE A 81 -2.03 -1.86 -5.85
C ILE A 81 -0.97 -0.81 -6.15
N TRP A 82 0.29 -1.21 -5.99
CA TRP A 82 1.47 -0.48 -6.45
C TRP A 82 2.16 -1.30 -7.53
N PHE A 83 2.61 -0.65 -8.60
CA PHE A 83 3.38 -1.25 -9.69
C PHE A 83 4.81 -0.71 -9.68
N GLY A 84 5.80 -1.59 -9.87
CA GLY A 84 7.21 -1.18 -9.98
C GLY A 84 7.74 -0.43 -8.75
N ASN A 85 7.25 -0.77 -7.55
CA ASN A 85 7.64 -0.10 -6.30
C ASN A 85 8.79 -0.84 -5.61
N GLY A 86 9.89 -0.14 -5.33
CA GLY A 86 11.07 -0.76 -4.72
C GLY A 86 11.58 -1.96 -5.54
N PRO A 87 11.83 -3.13 -4.93
CA PRO A 87 12.25 -4.32 -5.67
C PRO A 87 11.09 -5.13 -6.29
N TRP A 88 9.84 -4.66 -6.09
CA TRP A 88 8.64 -5.39 -6.44
C TRP A 88 8.19 -5.04 -7.85
N LYS A 89 7.82 -6.07 -8.61
CA LYS A 89 7.05 -5.89 -9.84
C LYS A 89 5.67 -5.33 -9.51
N ARG A 90 5.06 -5.84 -8.44
CA ARG A 90 3.76 -5.40 -7.93
C ARG A 90 3.64 -5.70 -6.43
N THR A 91 3.05 -4.77 -5.69
CA THR A 91 2.57 -4.97 -4.32
C THR A 91 1.06 -4.82 -4.31
N VAL A 92 0.36 -5.76 -3.67
CA VAL A 92 -1.10 -5.72 -3.51
C VAL A 92 -1.46 -5.88 -2.04
N VAL A 93 -2.24 -4.96 -1.50
CA VAL A 93 -2.89 -5.14 -0.20
C VAL A 93 -4.37 -5.41 -0.42
N TYR A 94 -4.87 -6.50 0.14
CA TYR A 94 -6.26 -6.92 0.04
C TYR A 94 -7.06 -6.50 1.26
N ARG A 95 -8.31 -6.09 1.05
CA ARG A 95 -9.30 -5.96 2.13
C ARG A 95 -9.54 -7.29 2.80
N ASP A 96 -9.89 -8.30 1.98
CA ASP A 96 -10.15 -9.67 2.41
C ASP A 96 -9.18 -10.58 1.65
N PRO A 97 -8.50 -11.51 2.33
CA PRO A 97 -7.55 -12.41 1.68
C PRO A 97 -8.24 -13.23 0.58
N PRO A 98 -7.57 -13.43 -0.59
CA PRO A 98 -8.16 -14.09 -1.76
C PRO A 98 -8.46 -15.58 -1.56
N VAL A 99 -7.89 -16.23 -0.54
CA VAL A 99 -8.29 -17.58 -0.11
C VAL A 99 -9.17 -17.43 1.13
N ARG A 100 -10.48 -17.62 0.97
CA ARG A 100 -11.46 -17.42 2.06
C ARG A 100 -11.06 -18.20 3.32
N ARG A 101 -11.16 -17.51 4.47
CA ARG A 101 -11.54 -17.89 5.86
C ARG A 101 -11.71 -19.37 6.27
N PHE A 102 -12.06 -20.28 5.37
CA PHE A 102 -12.30 -21.69 5.68
C PHE A 102 -11.01 -22.47 6.03
N LEU A 103 -9.84 -21.94 5.66
CA LEU A 103 -8.53 -22.53 5.98
C LEU A 103 -7.71 -21.72 7.01
N GLY A 104 -8.31 -20.73 7.69
CA GLY A 104 -7.62 -19.97 8.74
C GLY A 104 -6.44 -19.11 8.26
N ARG A 105 -6.39 -18.73 6.97
CA ARG A 105 -5.34 -17.87 6.40
C ARG A 105 -5.78 -16.41 6.29
N ASP A 106 -6.38 -15.91 7.37
CA ASP A 106 -6.91 -14.53 7.42
C ASP A 106 -5.79 -13.48 7.39
N GLU A 107 -4.54 -13.91 7.57
CA GLU A 107 -3.34 -13.09 7.58
C GLU A 107 -2.74 -12.84 6.18
N GLU A 108 -3.19 -13.53 5.12
CA GLU A 108 -2.65 -13.38 3.75
C GLU A 108 -3.15 -12.11 3.02
N VAL A 109 -3.03 -10.95 3.66
CA VAL A 109 -3.56 -9.66 3.19
C VAL A 109 -2.58 -8.89 2.29
N LEU A 110 -1.29 -9.19 2.35
CA LEU A 110 -0.23 -8.60 1.52
C LEU A 110 0.27 -9.62 0.50
N GLU A 111 0.21 -9.29 -0.78
CA GLU A 111 0.91 -10.02 -1.85
C GLU A 111 2.02 -9.16 -2.45
N GLN A 112 3.21 -9.73 -2.55
CA GLN A 112 4.35 -9.10 -3.22
C GLN A 112 4.92 -10.00 -4.28
N VAL A 113 5.13 -9.42 -5.46
CA VAL A 113 5.47 -10.12 -6.70
C VAL A 113 6.81 -9.61 -7.20
N VAL A 114 7.69 -10.53 -7.60
CA VAL A 114 8.96 -10.24 -8.27
C VAL A 114 9.01 -10.89 -9.65
N THR A 115 9.71 -10.24 -10.58
CA THR A 115 10.12 -10.89 -11.83
C THR A 115 11.23 -11.88 -11.49
N TYR A 116 10.91 -13.17 -11.55
CA TYR A 116 11.83 -14.25 -11.19
C TYR A 116 11.40 -15.56 -11.88
N ALA A 117 12.18 -15.98 -12.87
CA ALA A 117 11.94 -17.24 -13.57
C ALA A 117 12.46 -18.42 -12.74
N VAL A 118 11.55 -19.31 -12.34
CA VAL A 118 11.88 -20.54 -11.60
C VAL A 118 12.07 -21.69 -12.59
N PRO A 119 13.24 -22.36 -12.61
CA PRO A 119 13.44 -23.57 -13.42
C PRO A 119 12.49 -24.71 -13.01
N ASP A 120 12.06 -25.53 -13.97
CA ASP A 120 11.09 -26.62 -13.75
C ASP A 120 11.52 -27.59 -12.64
N GLU A 121 12.81 -27.93 -12.60
CA GLU A 121 13.39 -28.83 -11.61
C GLU A 121 13.36 -28.25 -10.19
N ARG A 122 13.16 -26.94 -10.04
CA ARG A 122 13.09 -26.23 -8.75
C ARG A 122 11.67 -26.04 -8.23
N LEU A 123 10.64 -26.33 -9.02
CA LEU A 123 9.23 -26.21 -8.59
C LEU A 123 8.90 -27.11 -7.38
N LYS A 124 9.33 -28.38 -7.43
CA LYS A 124 9.10 -29.34 -6.33
C LYS A 124 9.84 -28.92 -5.04
N PRO A 125 11.14 -28.59 -5.08
CA PRO A 125 11.84 -28.03 -3.93
C PRO A 125 11.16 -26.80 -3.31
N LEU A 126 10.71 -25.84 -4.11
CA LEU A 126 10.03 -24.64 -3.58
C LEU A 126 8.69 -24.97 -2.94
N LYS A 127 7.90 -25.87 -3.54
CA LYS A 127 6.63 -26.32 -2.95
C LYS A 127 6.84 -27.05 -1.63
N ARG A 128 7.92 -27.81 -1.49
CA ARG A 128 8.30 -28.48 -0.23
C ARG A 128 8.70 -27.47 0.85
N PHE A 129 9.37 -26.38 0.47
CA PHE A 129 9.81 -25.34 1.39
C PHE A 129 8.65 -24.51 1.93
N SER A 130 7.74 -24.01 1.07
CA SER A 130 6.68 -23.12 1.52
C SER A 130 5.44 -23.17 0.62
N GLU A 131 4.28 -23.39 1.24
CA GLU A 131 2.98 -23.33 0.56
C GLU A 131 2.52 -21.91 0.24
N ARG A 132 3.17 -20.88 0.81
CA ARG A 132 2.84 -19.46 0.58
C ARG A 132 3.37 -18.95 -0.75
N LEU A 133 4.39 -19.62 -1.30
CA LEU A 133 5.00 -19.26 -2.59
C LEU A 133 4.07 -19.62 -3.74
N ARG A 134 3.96 -18.69 -4.69
CA ARG A 134 3.20 -18.89 -5.93
C ARG A 134 4.14 -18.64 -7.10
N VAL A 135 4.36 -19.68 -7.89
CA VAL A 135 5.15 -19.60 -9.12
C VAL A 135 4.19 -19.44 -10.29
N ASN A 136 4.36 -18.38 -11.07
CA ASN A 136 3.70 -18.22 -12.37
C ASN A 136 4.77 -18.31 -13.46
N GLN A 137 4.96 -19.53 -13.98
CA GLN A 137 6.01 -19.81 -14.96
C GLN A 137 5.80 -19.06 -16.27
N ALA A 138 4.55 -18.95 -16.73
CA ALA A 138 4.23 -18.26 -17.97
C ALA A 138 4.56 -16.76 -17.92
N ALA A 139 4.37 -16.12 -16.76
CA ALA A 139 4.69 -14.71 -16.57
C ALA A 139 6.13 -14.46 -16.08
N GLY A 140 6.89 -15.52 -15.76
CA GLY A 140 8.19 -15.41 -15.10
C GLY A 140 8.10 -14.70 -13.75
N GLU A 141 7.07 -14.99 -12.96
CA GLU A 141 6.82 -14.34 -11.67
C GLU A 141 6.91 -15.33 -10.51
N LEU A 142 7.47 -14.83 -9.40
CA LEU A 142 7.37 -15.46 -8.09
C LEU A 142 6.66 -14.48 -7.16
N SER A 143 5.60 -14.93 -6.50
CA SER A 143 4.93 -14.13 -5.48
C SER A 143 4.79 -14.87 -4.16
N ILE A 144 4.55 -14.10 -3.12
CA ILE A 144 4.26 -14.59 -1.79
C ILE A 144 3.14 -13.78 -1.17
N ARG A 145 2.30 -14.44 -0.37
CA ARG A 145 1.29 -13.80 0.46
C ARG A 145 1.59 -13.98 1.94
N SER A 146 1.44 -12.90 2.69
CA SER A 146 1.56 -12.86 4.15
C SER A 146 0.86 -11.60 4.71
N ASP A 147 1.12 -11.27 5.96
CA ASP A 147 0.75 -10.03 6.63
C ASP A 147 1.92 -9.02 6.71
N SER A 148 3.10 -9.39 6.23
CA SER A 148 4.33 -8.64 6.51
C SER A 148 5.34 -8.67 5.36
N GLN A 149 5.79 -7.48 4.96
CA GLN A 149 6.85 -7.32 3.95
C GLN A 149 8.17 -7.97 4.39
N THR A 150 8.48 -7.91 5.68
CA THR A 150 9.65 -8.57 6.31
C THR A 150 9.64 -10.07 6.05
N LEU A 151 8.49 -10.73 6.24
CA LEU A 151 8.34 -12.17 5.99
C LEU A 151 8.42 -12.50 4.50
N ASN A 152 7.88 -11.61 3.66
CA ASN A 152 7.99 -11.74 2.21
C ASN A 152 9.44 -11.68 1.74
N TYR A 153 10.24 -10.71 2.22
CA TYR A 153 11.66 -10.63 1.94
C TYR A 153 12.40 -11.91 2.35
N LEU A 154 12.22 -12.34 3.60
CA LEU A 154 12.89 -13.54 4.12
C LEU A 154 12.58 -14.79 3.29
N THR A 155 11.30 -15.02 2.99
CA THR A 155 10.88 -16.22 2.27
C THR A 155 11.36 -16.20 0.82
N LEU A 156 11.30 -15.06 0.13
CA LEU A 156 11.80 -14.93 -1.25
C LEU A 156 13.32 -15.08 -1.32
N ASN A 157 14.05 -14.56 -0.34
CA ASN A 157 15.50 -14.74 -0.24
C ASN A 157 15.86 -16.22 -0.09
N LEU A 158 15.15 -16.96 0.75
CA LEU A 158 15.34 -18.41 0.91
C LEU A 158 14.90 -19.21 -0.33
N ALA A 159 13.82 -18.79 -1.00
CA ALA A 159 13.41 -19.38 -2.26
C ALA A 159 14.51 -19.24 -3.33
N HIS A 160 15.15 -18.06 -3.40
CA HIS A 160 16.30 -17.86 -4.28
C HIS A 160 17.44 -18.83 -3.96
N GLU A 161 17.80 -18.99 -2.68
CA GLU A 161 18.88 -19.92 -2.27
C GLU A 161 18.59 -21.38 -2.65
N ILE A 162 17.32 -21.81 -2.56
CA ILE A 162 16.90 -23.15 -3.01
C ILE A 162 17.03 -23.28 -4.53
N VAL A 163 16.63 -22.25 -5.28
CA VAL A 163 16.70 -22.24 -6.75
C VAL A 163 18.15 -22.31 -7.23
N VAL A 164 19.07 -21.56 -6.60
CA VAL A 164 20.49 -21.59 -6.95
C VAL A 164 21.28 -22.73 -6.29
N GLY A 165 20.60 -23.62 -5.54
CA GLY A 165 21.21 -24.79 -4.90
C GLY A 165 22.13 -24.48 -3.73
N LYS A 166 22.07 -23.27 -3.16
CA LYS A 166 22.84 -22.88 -1.97
C LYS A 166 22.27 -23.49 -0.68
N ARG A 167 20.97 -23.80 -0.67
CA ARG A 167 20.27 -24.33 0.50
C ARG A 167 19.26 -25.40 0.12
N SER A 168 19.07 -26.40 0.98
CA SER A 168 17.99 -27.39 0.83
C SER A 168 16.64 -26.82 1.30
N PRO A 169 15.49 -27.36 0.83
CA PRO A 169 14.18 -26.93 1.32
C PRO A 169 13.99 -27.06 2.83
N ASP A 170 14.53 -28.12 3.44
CA ASP A 170 14.39 -28.37 4.88
C ASP A 170 15.24 -27.36 5.68
N ASP A 171 16.50 -27.14 5.28
CA ASP A 171 17.38 -26.13 5.92
C ASP A 171 16.83 -24.70 5.76
N ALA A 172 16.04 -24.46 4.71
CA ALA A 172 15.38 -23.18 4.48
C ALA A 172 14.19 -23.00 5.43
N ALA A 173 13.38 -24.04 5.63
CA ALA A 173 12.28 -24.01 6.58
C ALA A 173 12.80 -23.78 8.02
N ASP A 174 13.84 -24.52 8.43
CA ASP A 174 14.45 -24.36 9.76
C ASP A 174 15.04 -22.96 9.97
N PHE A 175 15.61 -22.38 8.92
CA PHE A 175 16.17 -21.02 8.98
C PHE A 175 15.06 -19.96 9.04
N LEU A 176 13.99 -20.13 8.26
CA LEU A 176 12.80 -19.27 8.30
C LEU A 176 12.25 -19.20 9.73
N ASP A 177 11.97 -20.35 10.34
CA ASP A 177 11.42 -20.43 11.71
C ASP A 177 12.34 -19.78 12.75
N ARG A 178 13.65 -20.01 12.60
CA ARG A 178 14.66 -19.40 13.48
C ARG A 178 14.66 -17.88 13.38
N VAL A 179 14.65 -17.32 12.17
CA VAL A 179 14.69 -15.87 11.97
C VAL A 179 13.40 -15.23 12.44
N VAL A 180 12.23 -15.82 12.15
CA VAL A 180 10.94 -15.32 12.65
C VAL A 180 10.91 -15.28 14.18
N ARG A 181 11.42 -16.32 14.85
CA ARG A 181 11.51 -16.32 16.33
C ARG A 181 12.45 -15.24 16.86
N LEU A 182 13.57 -14.98 16.18
CA LEU A 182 14.53 -13.94 16.57
C LEU A 182 13.94 -12.54 16.36
N GLU A 183 13.21 -12.34 15.27
CA GLU A 183 12.52 -11.08 14.96
C GLU A 183 11.44 -10.77 16.00
N LYS A 184 10.64 -11.76 16.40
CA LYS A 184 9.71 -11.63 17.55
C LYS A 184 10.41 -11.28 18.87
N ALA A 185 11.69 -11.62 19.01
CA ALA A 185 12.51 -11.23 20.16
C ALA A 185 13.24 -9.88 19.96
N GLY A 186 12.88 -9.10 18.93
CA GLY A 186 13.43 -7.78 18.63
C GLY A 186 14.79 -7.80 17.92
N LYS A 187 15.25 -8.96 17.43
CA LYS A 187 16.52 -9.06 16.70
C LYS A 187 16.31 -8.90 15.21
N THR A 188 17.22 -8.20 14.54
CA THR A 188 17.16 -7.99 13.09
C THR A 188 17.99 -9.02 12.32
N SER A 189 17.69 -9.19 11.04
CA SER A 189 18.46 -10.03 10.12
C SER A 189 18.57 -9.34 8.76
N PRO A 190 19.69 -9.45 8.03
CA PRO A 190 19.77 -8.92 6.67
C PRO A 190 18.75 -9.53 5.70
N TYR A 191 18.17 -10.70 6.02
CA TYR A 191 17.17 -11.37 5.18
C TYR A 191 15.79 -10.72 5.23
N ILE A 192 15.52 -9.89 6.24
CA ILE A 192 14.21 -9.26 6.45
C ILE A 192 14.17 -7.79 6.06
N SER A 193 15.31 -7.19 5.73
CA SER A 193 15.41 -5.76 5.38
C SER A 193 15.31 -5.49 3.87
N GLY A 194 15.29 -6.52 3.03
CA GLY A 194 15.26 -6.38 1.58
C GLY A 194 15.56 -7.68 0.84
N LEU A 195 15.39 -7.65 -0.49
CA LEU A 195 15.82 -8.77 -1.34
C LEU A 195 17.35 -8.85 -1.42
N ARG A 196 17.86 -10.08 -1.43
CA ARG A 196 19.28 -10.44 -1.46
C ARG A 196 19.72 -10.91 -2.85
N PHE A 197 18.85 -10.76 -3.84
CA PHE A 197 19.08 -11.07 -5.24
C PHE A 197 18.49 -9.95 -6.10
N SER A 198 19.01 -9.80 -7.32
CA SER A 198 18.52 -8.81 -8.26
C SER A 198 17.21 -9.28 -8.89
N THR A 199 16.23 -8.39 -8.93
CA THR A 199 15.01 -8.53 -9.73
C THR A 199 15.09 -7.53 -10.88
N SER A 200 14.56 -7.88 -12.05
CA SER A 200 14.48 -6.96 -13.20
C SER A 200 13.35 -5.92 -13.07
N ALA A 201 12.79 -5.75 -11.87
CA ALA A 201 11.76 -4.75 -11.61
C ALA A 201 12.41 -3.35 -11.57
N GLY A 202 12.49 -2.69 -12.74
CA GLY A 202 13.04 -1.33 -12.84
C GLY A 202 13.13 -0.72 -14.25
N GLU A 203 12.97 -1.48 -15.34
CA GLU A 203 13.17 -0.96 -16.72
C GLU A 203 11.91 -0.40 -17.42
N LEU A 204 10.81 -0.14 -16.71
CA LEU A 204 9.61 0.46 -17.33
C LEU A 204 9.29 1.84 -16.74
N LYS A 205 10.16 2.80 -17.02
CA LYS A 205 9.80 4.22 -17.12
C LYS A 205 10.41 4.78 -18.41
N ASN A 206 9.65 4.65 -19.50
CA ASN A 206 9.80 5.52 -20.66
C ASN A 206 8.74 6.62 -20.55
#